data_AF-A0A822BGP7-F1
#
_entry.id   AF-A0A822BGP7-F1
#
_cell.length_a   1.000
_cell.length_b   1.000
_cell.length_c   1.000
_cell.angle_alpha   90.00
_cell.angle_beta   90.00
_cell.angle_gamma   90.00
#
_symmetry.space_group_name_H-M   'P 1'
#
loop_
_entity.id
_entity.type
_entity.pdbx_description
1 polymer ?
#
loop_
_entity_poly.entity_id
_entity_poly.type
_entity_poly.pdbx_seq_one_letter_code
_entity_poly.pdbx_strand_id
1 'polypeptide(L)'
;EQSLRPMIQAFISSNIFRNGTDFIQKLNQYFEDDNGKRLRSTTKFVTIKILNFPHMVSHDIMLNAFQDFLRDYIIVPDIENLSLGKIFRLTSVFLHNNRFYYNNKIYRFVKGGPISLPFMETLTNMYLFQCFKSLAQTTVLKNEFYGR
;
A
#
# COMPACT_ATOMS: atom_id res chain seq x y z
N GLU A 1 19.93 -11.05 2.11
CA GLU A 1 19.71 -9.85 2.93
C GLU A 1 18.24 -9.48 2.88
N GLN A 2 17.60 -9.32 4.04
CA GLN A 2 16.15 -9.20 4.18
C GLN A 2 15.79 -7.71 4.37
N SER A 3 15.73 -6.98 3.25
CA SER A 3 15.26 -5.60 3.25
C SER A 3 13.74 -5.53 3.47
N LEU A 4 13.29 -4.47 4.14
CA LEU A 4 11.88 -4.20 4.45
C LEU A 4 10.98 -4.21 3.18
N ARG A 5 11.47 -3.63 2.07
CA ARG A 5 10.69 -3.45 0.84
C ARG A 5 10.30 -4.77 0.14
N PRO A 6 11.21 -5.74 -0.10
CA PRO A 6 10.87 -7.06 -0.62
C PRO A 6 9.81 -7.81 0.21
N MET A 7 9.90 -7.76 1.54
CA MET A 7 8.91 -8.41 2.42
C MET A 7 7.51 -7.84 2.20
N ILE A 8 7.41 -6.50 2.17
CA ILE A 8 6.15 -5.81 1.96
C ILE A 8 5.57 -6.12 0.58
N GLN A 9 6.42 -6.10 -0.45
CA GLN A 9 5.97 -6.39 -1.81
C GLN A 9 5.34 -7.79 -1.92
N ALA A 10 5.86 -8.78 -1.18
CA ALA A 10 5.26 -10.11 -1.15
C ALA A 10 3.78 -10.07 -0.68
N PHE A 11 3.49 -9.37 0.42
CA PHE A 11 2.14 -9.27 0.97
C PHE A 11 1.19 -8.40 0.15
N ILE A 12 1.70 -7.36 -0.49
CA ILE A 12 0.89 -6.39 -1.22
C ILE A 12 0.55 -6.85 -2.65
N SER A 13 1.33 -7.78 -3.22
CA SER A 13 1.28 -8.13 -4.64
C SER A 13 0.00 -8.81 -5.15
N SER A 14 -0.78 -9.47 -4.28
CA SER A 14 -1.97 -10.23 -4.71
C SER A 14 -3.05 -9.35 -5.33
N ASN A 15 -3.26 -8.16 -4.77
CA ASN A 15 -4.33 -7.24 -5.15
C ASN A 15 -3.88 -6.13 -6.12
N ILE A 16 -2.65 -6.18 -6.64
CA ILE A 16 -2.14 -5.20 -7.61
C ILE A 16 -2.28 -5.74 -9.03
N PHE A 17 -2.76 -4.91 -9.96
CA PHE A 17 -2.63 -5.12 -11.39
C PHE A 17 -1.33 -4.49 -11.88
N ARG A 18 -0.37 -5.33 -12.29
CA ARG A 18 0.96 -4.85 -12.70
C ARG A 18 0.92 -4.11 -14.03
N ASN A 19 0.02 -4.50 -14.92
CA ASN A 19 -0.22 -3.91 -16.24
C ASN A 19 -1.55 -4.45 -16.82
N GLY A 20 -1.89 -4.00 -18.04
CA GLY A 20 -3.10 -4.46 -18.73
C GLY A 20 -3.15 -5.97 -18.98
N THR A 21 -2.01 -6.60 -19.27
CA THR A 21 -1.95 -8.06 -19.48
C THR A 21 -2.25 -8.82 -18.19
N ASP A 22 -1.66 -8.42 -17.07
CA ASP A 22 -1.93 -9.00 -15.75
C ASP A 22 -3.40 -8.83 -15.34
N PHE A 23 -3.98 -7.66 -15.64
CA PHE A 23 -5.42 -7.43 -15.44
C PHE A 23 -6.28 -8.41 -16.24
N ILE A 24 -6.03 -8.55 -17.55
CA ILE A 24 -6.81 -9.46 -18.41
C ILE A 24 -6.66 -10.92 -17.96
N GLN A 25 -5.45 -11.34 -17.57
CA GLN A 25 -5.21 -12.69 -17.06
C GLN A 25 -6.02 -12.96 -15.79
N LYS A 26 -5.99 -12.06 -14.81
CA LYS A 26 -6.76 -12.19 -13.57
C LYS A 26 -8.27 -12.13 -13.82
N LEU A 27 -8.72 -11.32 -14.77
CA LEU A 27 -10.14 -11.23 -15.14
C LEU A 27 -10.63 -12.53 -15.81
N ASN A 28 -9.82 -13.13 -16.68
CA ASN A 28 -10.13 -14.41 -17.31
C ASN A 28 -10.20 -15.53 -16.28
N GLN A 29 -9.24 -15.60 -15.35
CA GLN A 29 -9.28 -16.55 -14.23
C GLN A 29 -10.57 -16.38 -13.41
N TYR A 30 -10.91 -15.13 -13.07
CA TYR A 30 -12.15 -14.83 -12.37
C TYR A 30 -13.40 -15.32 -13.12
N PHE A 31 -13.42 -15.25 -14.46
CA PHE A 31 -14.50 -15.77 -15.30
C PHE A 31 -14.53 -17.30 -15.32
N GLU A 32 -13.37 -17.95 -15.48
CA GLU A 32 -13.22 -19.41 -15.57
C GLU A 32 -13.58 -20.13 -14.26
N ASP A 33 -13.24 -19.55 -13.11
CA ASP A 33 -13.48 -20.09 -11.76
C ASP A 33 -14.95 -20.47 -11.48
N ASP A 34 -15.91 -19.88 -12.19
CA ASP A 34 -17.34 -20.20 -12.08
C ASP A 34 -17.96 -20.58 -13.42
N ASN A 35 -17.19 -21.25 -14.27
CA ASN A 35 -17.62 -21.71 -15.60
C ASN A 35 -18.29 -20.60 -16.43
N GLY A 36 -17.77 -19.37 -16.33
CA GLY A 36 -18.28 -18.21 -17.04
C GLY A 36 -19.54 -17.55 -16.49
N LYS A 37 -20.04 -17.94 -15.31
CA LYS A 37 -21.32 -17.42 -14.75
C LYS A 37 -21.19 -16.11 -13.97
N ARG A 38 -19.96 -15.72 -13.61
CA ARG A 38 -19.64 -14.51 -12.82
C ARG A 38 -19.82 -13.21 -13.60
N LEU A 39 -19.50 -13.18 -14.89
CA LEU A 39 -19.69 -12.01 -15.75
C LEU A 39 -21.01 -12.14 -16.53
N ARG A 40 -21.89 -11.15 -16.38
CA ARG A 40 -23.22 -11.10 -17.01
C ARG A 40 -23.36 -9.79 -17.78
N SER A 41 -24.36 -9.71 -18.66
CA SER A 41 -24.70 -8.44 -19.36
C SER A 41 -25.03 -7.30 -18.39
N THR A 42 -25.43 -7.62 -17.16
CA THR A 42 -25.71 -6.66 -16.10
C THR A 42 -24.49 -6.27 -15.25
N THR A 43 -23.34 -6.92 -15.44
CA THR A 43 -22.10 -6.62 -14.70
C THR A 43 -21.65 -5.18 -14.98
N LYS A 44 -21.26 -4.46 -13.92
CA LYS A 44 -20.74 -3.09 -14.00
C LYS A 44 -19.29 -3.06 -13.53
N PHE A 45 -18.44 -2.41 -14.30
CA PHE A 45 -17.07 -2.09 -13.90
C PHE A 45 -17.02 -0.67 -13.37
N VAL A 46 -16.36 -0.48 -12.24
CA VAL A 46 -16.19 0.82 -11.61
C VAL A 46 -14.70 1.05 -11.36
N THR A 47 -14.19 2.20 -11.80
CA THR A 47 -12.80 2.62 -11.54
C THR A 47 -12.83 3.90 -10.72
N ILE A 48 -12.12 3.90 -9.61
CA ILE A 48 -11.95 5.08 -8.76
C ILE A 48 -10.50 5.53 -8.87
N LYS A 49 -10.28 6.75 -9.36
CA LYS A 49 -8.94 7.34 -9.48
C LYS A 49 -8.70 8.29 -8.31
N ILE A 50 -7.70 8.00 -7.49
CA ILE A 50 -7.30 8.85 -6.38
C ILE A 50 -6.04 9.63 -6.79
N LEU A 51 -6.10 10.95 -6.73
CA LEU A 51 -5.00 11.85 -7.11
C LEU A 51 -4.29 12.38 -5.87
N ASN A 52 -2.97 12.60 -5.96
CA ASN A 52 -2.13 13.18 -4.91
C ASN A 52 -2.20 12.48 -3.54
N PHE A 53 -2.65 11.23 -3.51
CA PHE A 53 -2.84 10.46 -2.30
C PHE A 53 -1.64 10.44 -1.35
N PRO A 54 -0.38 10.28 -1.82
CA PRO A 54 0.78 10.24 -0.92
C PRO A 54 0.96 11.55 -0.12
N HIS A 55 0.38 12.66 -0.57
CA HIS A 55 0.45 13.97 0.08
C HIS A 55 -0.77 14.27 0.98
N MET A 56 -1.81 13.43 0.96
CA MET A 56 -3.05 13.66 1.71
C MET A 56 -2.99 13.09 3.14
N VAL A 57 -2.12 12.10 3.37
CA VAL A 57 -2.06 11.32 4.61
C VAL A 57 -1.22 12.04 5.65
N SER A 58 -1.73 12.20 6.87
CA SER A 58 -0.92 12.75 7.97
C SER A 58 0.18 11.78 8.37
N HIS A 59 1.27 12.31 8.93
CA HIS A 59 2.38 11.48 9.43
C HIS A 59 1.91 10.49 10.49
N ASP A 60 1.04 10.90 11.41
CA ASP A 60 0.52 10.03 12.47
C ASP A 60 -0.30 8.86 11.90
N ILE A 61 -1.17 9.12 10.91
CA ILE A 61 -1.95 8.06 10.26
C ILE A 61 -1.02 7.08 9.53
N MET A 62 0.03 7.60 8.87
CA MET A 62 1.01 6.78 8.18
C MET A 62 1.82 5.91 9.17
N LEU A 63 2.20 6.47 10.31
CA LEU A 63 2.88 5.74 11.38
C LEU A 63 1.99 4.66 11.99
N ASN A 64 0.72 4.96 12.25
CA ASN A 64 -0.23 3.98 12.77
C ASN A 64 -0.40 2.81 11.80
N ALA A 65 -0.58 3.08 10.51
CA ALA A 65 -0.68 2.01 9.51
C ALA A 65 0.62 1.22 9.36
N PHE A 66 1.78 1.88 9.50
CA PHE A 66 3.06 1.18 9.55
C PHE A 66 3.16 0.25 10.76
N GLN A 67 2.79 0.74 11.95
CA GLN A 67 2.78 -0.06 13.17
C GLN A 67 1.82 -1.24 13.08
N ASP A 68 0.62 -1.04 12.53
CA ASP A 68 -0.34 -2.10 12.27
C ASP A 68 0.22 -3.14 11.31
N PHE A 69 0.87 -2.71 10.23
CA PHE A 69 1.50 -3.62 9.28
C PHE A 69 2.62 -4.43 9.92
N LEU A 70 3.51 -3.78 10.70
CA LEU A 70 4.59 -4.46 11.41
C LEU A 70 4.03 -5.53 12.36
N ARG A 71 2.99 -5.19 13.13
CA ARG A 71 2.34 -6.11 14.06
C ARG A 71 1.66 -7.28 13.35
N ASP A 72 0.96 -7.02 12.25
CA ASP A 72 0.14 -8.00 11.56
C ASP A 72 0.96 -8.98 10.69
N TYR A 73 2.13 -8.54 10.17
CA TYR A 73 2.86 -9.28 9.12
C TYR A 73 4.34 -9.55 9.42
N ILE A 74 4.95 -8.94 10.43
CA ILE A 74 6.35 -9.20 10.78
C ILE A 74 6.43 -10.04 12.06
N ILE A 75 6.83 -11.30 11.86
CA ILE A 75 6.95 -12.31 12.93
C ILE A 75 8.29 -12.17 13.68
N VAL A 76 9.30 -11.58 13.03
CA VAL A 76 10.67 -11.49 13.58
C VAL A 76 10.81 -10.18 14.38
N PRO A 77 11.35 -10.22 15.62
CA PRO A 77 11.47 -9.02 16.47
C PRO A 77 12.46 -7.98 15.93
N ASP A 78 13.39 -8.41 15.08
CA ASP A 78 14.43 -7.59 14.49
C ASP A 78 14.52 -7.81 12.98
N ILE A 79 14.80 -6.74 12.24
CA ILE A 79 15.13 -6.77 10.81
C ILE A 79 16.53 -6.21 10.68
N GLU A 80 17.48 -6.98 10.12
CA GLU A 80 18.87 -6.54 9.95
C GLU A 80 19.51 -5.98 11.25
N ASN A 81 19.25 -6.65 12.39
CA ASN A 81 19.70 -6.25 13.73
C ASN A 81 19.09 -4.93 14.26
N LEU A 82 18.04 -4.42 13.61
CA LEU A 82 17.24 -3.31 14.11
C LEU A 82 15.92 -3.82 14.67
N SER A 83 15.67 -3.51 15.94
CA SER A 83 14.38 -3.80 16.55
C SER A 83 13.26 -3.01 15.89
N LEU A 84 12.07 -3.62 15.83
CA LEU A 84 10.88 -2.97 15.28
C LEU A 84 10.62 -1.59 15.92
N GLY A 85 10.88 -1.44 17.22
CA GLY A 85 10.79 -0.16 17.92
C GLY A 85 11.78 0.90 17.41
N LYS A 86 13.02 0.51 17.09
CA LYS A 86 14.00 1.40 16.46
C LYS A 86 13.56 1.80 15.05
N ILE A 87 13.10 0.83 14.26
CA ILE A 87 12.61 1.08 12.90
C ILE A 87 11.42 2.07 12.93
N PHE A 88 10.46 1.85 13.83
CA PHE A 88 9.33 2.75 14.02
C PHE A 88 9.78 4.17 14.40
N ARG A 89 10.71 4.29 15.36
CA ARG A 89 11.23 5.59 15.80
C ARG A 89 11.99 6.31 14.69
N LEU A 90 12.81 5.60 13.90
CA LEU A 90 13.49 6.15 12.74
C LEU A 90 12.50 6.62 11.67
N THR A 91 11.43 5.86 11.43
CA THR A 91 10.35 6.22 10.51
C THR A 91 9.64 7.50 10.96
N SER A 92 9.35 7.62 12.26
CA SER A 92 8.76 8.84 12.83
C SER A 92 9.67 10.05 12.66
N VAL A 93 10.97 9.90 12.96
CA VAL A 93 11.96 10.96 12.75
C VAL A 93 12.02 11.35 11.27
N PHE A 94 12.05 10.39 10.36
CA PHE A 94 12.04 10.64 8.93
C PHE A 94 10.81 11.47 8.50
N LEU A 95 9.60 11.03 8.86
CA LEU A 95 8.37 11.73 8.46
C LEU A 95 8.33 13.16 9.00
N HIS A 96 8.55 13.35 10.31
CA HIS A 96 8.43 14.67 10.95
C HIS A 96 9.61 15.61 10.71
N ASN A 97 10.70 15.16 10.07
CA ASN A 97 11.85 16.01 9.76
C ASN A 97 12.13 16.16 8.26
N ASN A 98 11.30 15.59 7.39
CA ASN A 98 11.42 15.78 5.95
C ASN A 98 11.19 17.25 5.56
N ARG A 99 12.24 17.87 5.03
CA ARG A 99 12.26 19.29 4.61
C ARG A 99 12.59 19.40 3.13
N PHE A 100 12.13 20.47 2.51
CA PHE A 100 12.44 20.79 1.12
C PHE A 100 12.71 22.28 0.99
N TYR A 101 13.51 22.63 0.00
CA TYR A 101 13.83 24.01 -0.33
C TYR A 101 13.00 24.47 -1.52
N TYR A 102 12.36 25.61 -1.39
CA TYR A 102 11.57 26.22 -2.47
C TYR A 102 11.57 27.73 -2.32
N ASN A 103 11.75 28.47 -3.42
CA ASN A 103 11.71 29.94 -3.44
C ASN A 103 12.48 30.60 -2.27
N ASN A 104 13.76 30.23 -2.13
CA ASN A 104 14.66 30.71 -1.09
C ASN A 104 14.22 30.47 0.37
N LYS A 105 13.31 29.53 0.61
CA LYS A 105 12.82 29.18 1.94
C LYS A 105 12.87 27.67 2.17
N ILE A 106 13.05 27.29 3.43
CA ILE A 106 13.00 25.90 3.87
C ILE A 106 11.59 25.62 4.39
N TYR A 107 10.95 24.61 3.83
CA TYR A 107 9.65 24.11 4.24
C TYR A 107 9.78 22.71 4.81
N ARG A 108 8.78 22.32 5.60
CA ARG A 108 8.66 20.97 6.13
C ARG A 108 7.35 20.36 5.64
N PHE A 109 7.40 19.08 5.26
CA PHE A 109 6.17 18.34 4.97
C PHE A 109 5.36 18.19 6.27
N VAL A 110 4.09 18.58 6.24
CA VAL A 110 3.15 18.36 7.35
C VAL A 110 2.27 17.12 7.13
N LYS A 111 2.24 16.63 5.89
CA LYS A 111 1.53 15.44 5.44
C LYS A 111 2.36 14.79 4.33
N GLY A 112 2.29 13.47 4.26
CA GLY A 112 3.02 12.71 3.25
C GLY A 112 4.52 12.97 3.26
N GLY A 113 5.11 12.87 2.08
CA GLY A 113 6.50 13.18 1.85
C GLY A 113 6.85 13.15 0.36
N PRO A 114 8.13 13.36 0.02
CA PRO A 114 8.58 13.30 -1.36
C PRO A 114 8.46 11.85 -1.90
N ILE A 115 7.61 11.66 -2.91
CA ILE A 115 7.38 10.35 -3.55
C ILE A 115 8.63 9.83 -4.26
N SER A 116 9.56 10.72 -4.63
CA SER A 116 10.86 10.35 -5.17
C SER A 116 11.72 9.52 -4.21
N LEU A 117 11.40 9.49 -2.91
CA LEU A 117 12.10 8.65 -1.93
C LEU A 117 11.48 7.24 -1.90
N PRO A 118 12.27 6.18 -2.18
CA PRO A 118 11.77 4.79 -2.18
C PRO A 118 11.12 4.37 -0.86
N PHE A 119 11.59 4.92 0.26
CA PHE A 119 11.01 4.65 1.58
C PHE A 119 9.62 5.27 1.72
N MET A 120 9.40 6.48 1.22
CA MET A 120 8.09 7.15 1.24
C MET A 120 7.07 6.41 0.36
N GLU A 121 7.51 5.93 -0.81
CA GLU A 121 6.70 5.07 -1.68
C GLU A 121 6.30 3.78 -0.94
N THR A 122 7.23 3.18 -0.22
CA THR A 122 7.01 1.96 0.57
C THR A 122 5.97 2.19 1.68
N LEU A 123 6.12 3.26 2.47
CA LEU A 123 5.14 3.62 3.52
C LEU A 123 3.75 3.90 2.94
N THR A 124 3.69 4.57 1.80
CA THR A 124 2.43 4.84 1.11
C THR A 124 1.74 3.54 0.68
N ASN A 125 2.51 2.60 0.16
CA ASN A 125 1.99 1.29 -0.25
C ASN A 125 1.46 0.48 0.94
N MET A 126 2.14 0.49 2.08
CA MET A 126 1.65 -0.14 3.32
C MET A 126 0.34 0.50 3.77
N TYR A 127 0.28 1.83 3.79
CA TYR A 127 -0.93 2.55 4.19
C TYR A 127 -2.11 2.19 3.29
N LEU A 128 -1.91 2.20 1.97
CA LEU A 128 -2.93 1.78 1.00
C LEU A 128 -3.38 0.33 1.25
N PHE A 129 -2.43 -0.57 1.47
CA PHE A 129 -2.74 -1.96 1.76
C PHE A 129 -3.62 -2.09 3.01
N GLN A 130 -3.29 -1.37 4.09
CA GLN A 130 -4.08 -1.40 5.32
C GLN A 130 -5.46 -0.77 5.12
N CYS A 131 -5.56 0.36 4.41
CA CYS A 131 -6.84 1.02 4.10
C CYS A 131 -7.78 0.13 3.29
N PHE A 132 -7.24 -0.61 2.31
CA PHE A 132 -8.04 -1.45 1.43
C PHE A 132 -8.17 -2.90 1.90
N LYS A 133 -7.57 -3.28 3.03
CA LYS A 133 -7.60 -4.64 3.58
C LYS A 133 -9.03 -5.13 3.80
N SER A 134 -9.88 -4.31 4.43
CA SER A 134 -11.29 -4.66 4.68
C SER A 134 -12.11 -4.77 3.39
N LEU A 135 -11.85 -3.88 2.43
CA LEU A 135 -12.50 -3.92 1.11
C LEU A 135 -12.11 -5.19 0.34
N ALA A 136 -10.81 -5.54 0.34
CA ALA A 136 -10.31 -6.76 -0.27
C ALA A 136 -10.91 -8.01 0.39
N GLN A 137 -11.03 -8.04 1.71
CA GLN A 137 -11.69 -9.14 2.42
C GLN A 137 -13.17 -9.26 2.07
N THR A 138 -13.88 -8.13 1.98
CA THR A 138 -15.31 -8.12 1.64
C THR A 138 -15.58 -8.55 0.20
N THR A 139 -14.73 -8.13 -0.73
CA THR A 139 -14.85 -8.51 -2.15
C THR A 139 -14.57 -10.01 -2.35
N VAL A 140 -13.59 -10.58 -1.65
CA VAL A 140 -13.37 -12.04 -1.62
C VAL A 140 -14.61 -12.77 -1.10
N LEU A 141 -15.21 -12.32 0.01
CA LEU A 141 -16.43 -12.94 0.56
C LEU A 141 -17.63 -12.87 -0.38
N LYS A 142 -17.71 -11.82 -1.20
CA LYS A 142 -18.77 -11.62 -2.19
C LYS A 142 -18.46 -12.23 -3.56
N ASN A 143 -17.31 -12.87 -3.72
CA ASN A 143 -16.80 -13.32 -5.02
C ASN A 143 -16.82 -12.20 -6.08
N GLU A 144 -16.47 -10.97 -5.68
CA GLU A 144 -16.35 -9.82 -6.58
C GLU A 144 -14.91 -9.70 -7.11
N PHE A 145 -14.77 -9.30 -8.37
CA PHE A 145 -13.45 -9.01 -8.94
C PHE A 145 -12.93 -7.66 -8.44
N TYR A 146 -11.74 -7.67 -7.82
CA TYR A 146 -11.12 -6.49 -7.22
C TYR A 146 -9.61 -6.47 -7.42
N GLY A 147 -9.06 -5.27 -7.62
CA GLY A 147 -7.62 -5.00 -7.61
C GLY A 147 -7.34 -3.51 -7.83
N ARG A 148 -6.07 -3.12 -7.70
CA ARG A 148 -5.59 -1.73 -7.82
C ARG A 148 -4.42 -1.58 -8.78
#